data_AF-A0ABC8QX38-F1
#
_entry.id   AF-A0ABC8QX38-F1
#
_cell.length_a   1.000
_cell.length_b   1.000
_cell.length_c   1.000
_cell.angle_alpha   90.00
_cell.angle_beta   90.00
_cell.angle_gamma   90.00
#
_symmetry.space_group_name_H-M   'P 1'
#
loop_
_entity.id
_entity.type
_entity.pdbx_description
1 polymer ?
#
loop_
_entity_poly.entity_id
_entity_poly.type
_entity_poly.pdbx_seq_one_letter_code
_entity_poly.pdbx_strand_id
1 'polypeptide(L)'
;MFNFSLSRSYGSSKTGRRTRTGRSKTIKTKKTTRKLNDLAIKSLPKELLVDVLARVASSSFTDLFNAKLCCRDFLGAADEDYILEHVSINRFPVIPWFTRDEVVAFLNRCKDNGNPEALYRQGLGIQSFYFILVKMVIGTLIVHALDEKVRAYYNLERLWTAETSNKEQTQELEKAFVKVRRKNNSKKPVQSNG
;
A
#
# COMPACT_ATOMS: atom_id res chain seq x y z
N MET A 1 -3.75 -6.42 -2.92
CA MET A 1 -3.49 -5.00 -2.62
C MET A 1 -4.56 -4.18 -3.34
N PHE A 2 -5.55 -3.64 -2.62
CA PHE A 2 -6.59 -2.82 -3.24
C PHE A 2 -6.32 -1.34 -2.94
N ASN A 3 -5.95 -0.61 -3.99
CA ASN A 3 -5.76 0.83 -3.98
C ASN A 3 -7.14 1.52 -4.07
N PHE A 4 -7.63 2.07 -2.96
CA PHE A 4 -8.67 3.09 -3.03
C PHE A 4 -7.98 4.44 -3.29
N SER A 5 -7.97 4.86 -4.55
CA SER A 5 -7.56 6.22 -4.94
C SER A 5 -8.67 7.19 -4.55
N LEU A 6 -8.36 8.04 -3.57
CA LEU A 6 -9.16 9.21 -3.24
C LEU A 6 -8.82 10.31 -4.26
N SER A 7 -9.80 10.78 -5.02
CA SER A 7 -9.65 12.04 -5.76
C SER A 7 -10.97 12.80 -5.74
N ARG A 8 -11.04 13.72 -4.79
CA ARG A 8 -11.96 14.86 -4.78
C ARG A 8 -11.55 15.81 -5.90
N SER A 9 -12.48 16.20 -6.77
CA SER A 9 -12.31 17.46 -7.52
C SER A 9 -13.67 18.10 -7.84
N TYR A 10 -13.89 19.28 -7.26
CA TYR A 10 -14.93 20.25 -7.61
C TYR A 10 -14.29 21.31 -8.54
N GLY A 11 -15.01 21.74 -9.58
CA GLY A 11 -14.64 22.89 -10.44
C GLY A 11 -15.09 22.70 -11.88
N SER A 12 -16.31 23.10 -12.24
CA SER A 12 -16.70 24.42 -12.79
C SER A 12 -16.27 24.63 -14.26
N SER A 13 -17.27 24.57 -15.12
CA SER A 13 -17.22 24.72 -16.57
C SER A 13 -17.04 26.19 -16.99
N LYS A 14 -16.12 26.45 -17.91
CA LYS A 14 -16.05 27.71 -18.67
C LYS A 14 -16.45 27.46 -20.13
N THR A 15 -17.23 28.40 -20.63
CA THR A 15 -17.90 28.47 -21.93
C THR A 15 -16.94 28.80 -23.07
N GLY A 16 -17.20 28.29 -24.28
CA GLY A 16 -16.43 28.69 -25.47
C GLY A 16 -16.78 27.98 -26.79
N ARG A 17 -17.53 28.71 -27.64
CA ARG A 17 -17.62 28.69 -29.12
C ARG A 17 -18.07 27.43 -29.90
N ARG A 18 -19.15 27.66 -30.67
CA ARG A 18 -19.69 26.86 -31.78
C ARG A 18 -18.78 26.89 -33.02
N THR A 19 -18.63 25.74 -33.67
CA THR A 19 -18.57 25.62 -35.13
C THR A 19 -19.46 24.44 -35.55
N ARG A 20 -20.17 24.61 -36.68
CA ARG A 20 -21.25 23.76 -37.19
C ARG A 20 -20.78 23.20 -38.53
N THR A 21 -20.91 21.89 -38.77
CA THR A 21 -21.19 21.26 -40.07
C THR A 21 -21.18 19.73 -39.95
N GLY A 22 -22.07 19.05 -40.67
CA GLY A 22 -22.11 17.58 -40.75
C GLY A 22 -23.50 16.97 -40.53
N ARG A 23 -24.30 16.95 -41.60
CA ARG A 23 -25.62 16.30 -41.69
C ARG A 23 -25.42 14.80 -41.92
N SER A 24 -25.90 13.95 -41.01
CA SER A 24 -26.13 12.52 -41.30
C SER A 24 -27.51 12.09 -40.82
N LYS A 25 -28.26 11.41 -41.69
CA LYS A 25 -29.65 11.02 -41.50
C LYS A 25 -29.73 9.70 -40.71
N THR A 26 -30.47 9.78 -39.60
CA THR A 26 -31.43 8.79 -39.07
C THR A 26 -31.01 7.33 -38.84
N ILE A 27 -30.71 7.01 -37.58
CA ILE A 27 -31.29 5.85 -36.89
C ILE A 27 -32.00 6.40 -35.64
N LYS A 28 -33.34 6.47 -35.67
CA LYS A 28 -34.12 6.81 -34.46
C LYS A 28 -34.23 5.56 -33.60
N THR A 29 -33.22 5.28 -32.79
CA THR A 29 -33.46 4.55 -31.55
C THR A 29 -34.10 5.54 -30.58
N LYS A 30 -35.40 5.35 -30.29
CA LYS A 30 -36.04 6.01 -29.15
C LYS A 30 -35.32 5.54 -27.88
N LYS A 31 -34.29 6.27 -27.44
CA LYS A 31 -33.61 6.05 -26.17
C LYS A 31 -34.44 6.66 -25.04
N THR A 32 -35.58 6.05 -24.76
CA THR A 32 -36.47 6.43 -23.67
C THR A 32 -36.12 5.61 -22.43
N THR A 33 -35.10 6.00 -21.67
CA THR A 33 -34.87 5.54 -20.28
C THR A 33 -33.74 6.35 -19.63
N ARG A 34 -33.96 7.65 -19.39
CA ARG A 34 -33.12 8.42 -18.46
C ARG A 34 -33.91 9.29 -17.48
N LYS A 35 -35.25 9.28 -17.57
CA LYS A 35 -36.11 10.23 -16.84
C LYS A 35 -37.07 9.61 -15.81
N LEU A 36 -37.08 8.28 -15.64
CA LEU A 36 -37.89 7.60 -14.60
C LEU A 36 -37.09 7.27 -13.34
N ASN A 37 -35.76 7.21 -13.41
CA ASN A 37 -34.92 6.83 -12.26
C ASN A 37 -34.66 7.98 -11.28
N ASP A 38 -34.79 9.24 -11.74
CA ASP A 38 -34.54 10.40 -10.90
C ASP A 38 -35.68 10.65 -9.89
N LEU A 39 -36.83 10.00 -10.08
CA LEU A 39 -37.98 10.08 -9.18
C LEU A 39 -38.09 8.84 -8.27
N ALA A 40 -37.76 7.64 -8.74
CA ALA A 40 -38.05 6.39 -8.04
C ALA A 40 -37.30 6.21 -6.69
N ILE A 41 -36.03 6.61 -6.62
CA ILE A 41 -35.27 6.58 -5.34
C ILE A 41 -35.65 7.77 -4.46
N LYS A 42 -35.85 8.95 -5.06
CA LYS A 42 -36.25 10.17 -4.33
C LYS A 42 -37.67 10.10 -3.77
N SER A 43 -38.52 9.22 -4.33
CA SER A 43 -39.86 8.95 -3.82
C SER A 43 -39.87 7.96 -2.66
N LEU A 44 -38.76 7.27 -2.38
CA LEU A 44 -38.69 6.30 -1.31
C LEU A 44 -38.43 7.02 0.03
N PRO A 45 -39.19 6.69 1.10
CA PRO A 45 -38.87 7.15 2.45
C PRO A 45 -37.43 6.83 2.84
N LYS A 46 -36.78 7.75 3.57
CA LYS A 46 -35.39 7.59 4.01
C LYS A 46 -35.17 6.30 4.79
N GLU A 47 -36.13 5.89 5.61
CA GLU A 47 -36.08 4.66 6.41
C GLU A 47 -35.95 3.41 5.53
N LEU A 48 -36.81 3.27 4.52
CA LEU A 48 -36.74 2.15 3.58
C LEU A 48 -35.45 2.17 2.75
N LEU A 49 -34.91 3.36 2.47
CA LEU A 49 -33.62 3.50 1.81
C LEU A 49 -32.48 2.96 2.68
N VAL A 50 -32.49 3.30 3.97
CA VAL A 50 -31.53 2.83 4.98
C VAL A 50 -31.63 1.32 5.14
N ASP A 51 -32.84 0.75 5.20
CA ASP A 51 -33.03 -0.71 5.30
C ASP A 51 -32.50 -1.49 4.09
N VAL A 52 -32.73 -0.96 2.88
CA VAL A 52 -32.17 -1.54 1.65
C VAL A 52 -30.65 -1.44 1.69
N LEU A 53 -30.11 -0.27 2.05
CA LEU A 53 -28.67 -0.08 2.16
C LEU A 53 -28.04 -0.95 3.25
N ALA A 54 -28.72 -1.19 4.37
CA ALA A 54 -28.26 -2.09 5.41
C ALA A 54 -28.13 -3.52 4.87
N ARG A 55 -29.12 -4.00 4.11
CA ARG A 55 -29.03 -5.30 3.42
C ARG A 55 -27.89 -5.35 2.40
N VAL A 56 -27.66 -4.26 1.66
CA VAL A 56 -26.51 -4.14 0.75
C VAL A 56 -25.20 -4.15 1.55
N ALA A 57 -25.13 -3.46 2.68
CA ALA A 57 -23.98 -3.38 3.56
C ALA A 57 -23.61 -4.74 4.17
N SER A 58 -24.59 -5.51 4.62
CA SER A 58 -24.40 -6.85 5.18
C SER A 58 -23.90 -7.86 4.14
N SER A 59 -24.24 -7.66 2.86
CA SER A 59 -23.79 -8.55 1.78
C SER A 59 -22.48 -8.10 1.14
N SER A 60 -22.26 -6.78 1.01
CA SER A 60 -21.12 -6.24 0.29
C SER A 60 -20.81 -4.79 0.69
N PHE A 61 -19.73 -4.61 1.46
CA PHE A 61 -19.19 -3.28 1.77
C PHE A 61 -18.86 -2.47 0.50
N THR A 62 -18.37 -3.12 -0.55
CA THR A 62 -18.02 -2.43 -1.80
C THR A 62 -19.25 -1.84 -2.49
N ASP A 63 -20.36 -2.56 -2.48
CA ASP A 63 -21.60 -2.08 -3.09
C ASP A 63 -22.25 -0.98 -2.26
N LEU A 64 -22.17 -1.05 -0.92
CA LEU A 64 -22.52 0.07 -0.04
C LEU A 64 -21.68 1.31 -0.35
N PHE A 65 -20.35 1.16 -0.46
CA PHE A 65 -19.45 2.27 -0.74
C PHE A 65 -19.71 2.87 -2.12
N ASN A 66 -19.95 2.04 -3.13
CA ASN A 66 -20.36 2.52 -4.45
C ASN A 66 -21.68 3.28 -4.38
N ALA A 67 -22.71 2.74 -3.70
CA ALA A 67 -23.99 3.42 -3.51
C ALA A 67 -23.83 4.79 -2.84
N LYS A 68 -22.99 4.89 -1.80
CA LYS A 68 -22.64 6.13 -1.12
C LYS A 68 -22.08 7.21 -2.06
N LEU A 69 -21.33 6.80 -3.09
CA LEU A 69 -20.75 7.72 -4.08
C LEU A 69 -21.72 8.10 -5.21
N CYS A 70 -22.79 7.34 -5.41
CA CYS A 70 -23.71 7.52 -6.54
C CYS A 70 -24.58 8.77 -6.45
N CYS A 71 -25.12 9.08 -5.27
CA CYS A 71 -26.04 10.22 -5.11
C CYS A 71 -26.06 10.78 -3.67
N ARG A 72 -26.66 11.97 -3.51
CA ARG A 72 -26.76 12.66 -2.22
C ARG A 72 -27.68 11.93 -1.22
N ASP A 73 -28.73 11.28 -1.70
CA ASP A 73 -29.69 10.58 -0.85
C ASP A 73 -29.04 9.34 -0.22
N PHE A 74 -28.34 8.54 -1.03
CA PHE A 74 -27.53 7.43 -0.53
C PHE A 74 -26.36 7.91 0.31
N LEU A 75 -25.75 9.06 0.01
CA LEU A 75 -24.67 9.59 0.84
C LEU A 75 -25.15 9.83 2.29
N GLY A 76 -26.32 10.43 2.46
CA GLY A 76 -26.90 10.64 3.79
C GLY A 76 -27.35 9.35 4.45
N ALA A 77 -28.03 8.47 3.70
CA ALA A 77 -28.52 7.22 4.24
C ALA A 77 -27.39 6.24 4.61
N ALA A 78 -26.30 6.19 3.83
CA ALA A 78 -25.15 5.30 4.03
C ALA A 78 -24.32 5.60 5.28
N ASP A 79 -24.49 6.77 5.89
CA ASP A 79 -23.76 7.21 7.09
C ASP A 79 -24.54 7.00 8.39
N GLU A 80 -25.77 6.46 8.32
CA GLU A 80 -26.61 6.16 9.49
C GLU A 80 -26.03 5.03 10.35
N ASP A 81 -26.24 5.14 11.67
CA ASP A 81 -25.67 4.21 12.65
C ASP A 81 -26.16 2.77 12.45
N TYR A 82 -27.41 2.59 12.04
CA TYR A 82 -28.00 1.30 11.70
C TYR A 82 -27.22 0.56 10.60
N ILE A 83 -26.65 1.28 9.63
CA ILE A 83 -25.82 0.66 8.59
C ILE A 83 -24.50 0.18 9.17
N LEU A 84 -23.90 0.95 10.08
CA LEU A 84 -22.64 0.56 10.72
C LEU A 84 -22.81 -0.65 11.63
N GLU A 85 -23.98 -0.81 12.25
CA GLU A 85 -24.34 -2.01 13.00
C GLU A 85 -24.38 -3.24 12.10
N HIS A 86 -24.88 -3.11 10.87
CA HIS A 86 -25.18 -4.24 9.97
C HIS A 86 -24.15 -4.48 8.85
N VAL A 87 -23.21 -3.56 8.63
CA VAL A 87 -22.22 -3.68 7.57
C VAL A 87 -21.31 -4.88 7.81
N SER A 88 -21.10 -5.69 6.77
CA SER A 88 -20.11 -6.75 6.84
C SER A 88 -18.72 -6.15 6.68
N ILE A 89 -17.89 -6.37 7.68
CA ILE A 89 -16.49 -5.98 7.72
C ILE A 89 -15.56 -7.17 7.43
N ASN A 90 -16.10 -8.25 6.87
CA ASN A 90 -15.32 -9.44 6.56
C ASN A 90 -14.16 -9.21 5.59
N ARG A 91 -14.27 -8.20 4.72
CA ARG A 91 -13.22 -7.82 3.78
C ARG A 91 -12.05 -7.05 4.41
N PHE A 92 -12.20 -6.57 5.65
CA PHE A 92 -11.13 -5.86 6.33
C PHE A 92 -10.21 -6.84 7.08
N PRO A 93 -8.90 -6.56 7.17
CA PRO A 93 -8.00 -7.39 7.95
C PRO A 93 -8.39 -7.35 9.43
N VAL A 94 -8.37 -8.51 10.11
CA VAL A 94 -8.61 -8.60 11.56
C VAL A 94 -7.53 -7.83 12.33
N ILE A 95 -6.31 -7.81 11.80
CA ILE A 95 -5.20 -7.12 12.44
C ILE A 95 -4.75 -5.94 11.56
N PRO A 96 -4.96 -4.70 12.02
CA PRO A 96 -4.68 -3.48 11.26
C PRO A 96 -3.20 -3.08 11.36
N TRP A 97 -2.26 -3.96 10.95
CA TRP A 97 -0.82 -3.66 11.04
C TRP A 97 -0.41 -2.39 10.29
N PHE A 98 -1.05 -2.13 9.14
CA PHE A 98 -0.75 -1.01 8.24
C PHE A 98 -1.99 -0.49 7.51
N THR A 99 -3.13 -0.45 8.20
CA THR A 99 -4.35 0.13 7.62
C THR A 99 -4.34 1.65 7.73
N ARG A 100 -4.92 2.32 6.75
CA ARG A 100 -5.11 3.78 6.75
C ARG A 100 -5.97 4.20 7.94
N ASP A 101 -5.71 5.39 8.47
CA ASP A 101 -6.45 5.97 9.60
C ASP A 101 -7.96 6.03 9.33
N GLU A 102 -8.36 6.27 8.08
CA GLU A 102 -9.76 6.27 7.66
C GLU A 102 -10.46 4.92 7.89
N VAL A 103 -9.75 3.81 7.64
CA VAL A 103 -10.28 2.46 7.84
C VAL A 103 -10.38 2.15 9.32
N VAL A 104 -9.40 2.59 10.11
CA VAL A 104 -9.40 2.43 11.57
C VAL A 104 -10.55 3.21 12.19
N ALA A 105 -10.75 4.46 11.77
CA ALA A 105 -11.87 5.29 12.22
C ALA A 105 -13.22 4.66 11.86
N PHE A 106 -13.37 4.13 10.65
CA PHE A 106 -14.57 3.41 10.23
C PHE A 106 -14.83 2.17 11.10
N LEU A 107 -13.82 1.30 11.29
CA LEU A 107 -13.97 0.09 12.11
C LEU A 107 -14.28 0.41 13.58
N ASN A 108 -13.71 1.49 14.12
CA ASN A 108 -14.06 1.98 15.45
C ASN A 108 -15.52 2.42 15.52
N ARG A 109 -16.02 3.18 14.54
CA ARG A 109 -17.45 3.53 14.47
C ARG A 109 -18.35 2.30 14.43
N CYS A 110 -18.00 1.27 13.65
CA CYS A 110 -18.77 0.01 13.64
C CYS A 110 -18.80 -0.66 15.01
N LYS A 111 -17.66 -0.68 15.71
CA LYS A 111 -17.55 -1.22 17.06
C LYS A 111 -18.39 -0.41 18.07
N ASP A 112 -18.29 0.91 18.02
CA ASP A 112 -18.99 1.82 18.93
C ASP A 112 -20.53 1.73 18.75
N ASN A 113 -20.98 1.41 17.52
CA ASN A 113 -22.38 1.15 17.19
C ASN A 113 -22.81 -0.31 17.41
N GLY A 114 -21.97 -1.16 18.02
CA GLY A 114 -22.36 -2.52 18.41
C GLY A 114 -22.36 -3.55 17.29
N ASN A 115 -21.65 -3.32 16.18
CA ASN A 115 -21.54 -4.29 15.10
C ASN A 115 -20.99 -5.64 15.61
N PRO A 116 -21.69 -6.76 15.40
CA PRO A 116 -21.32 -8.05 15.97
C PRO A 116 -20.00 -8.61 15.39
N GLU A 117 -19.73 -8.37 14.10
CA GLU A 117 -18.45 -8.76 13.50
C GLU A 117 -17.29 -7.95 14.11
N ALA A 118 -17.50 -6.66 14.38
CA ALA A 118 -16.49 -5.78 14.96
C ALA A 118 -16.17 -6.16 16.41
N LEU A 119 -17.20 -6.41 17.22
CA LEU A 119 -17.08 -6.85 18.60
C LEU A 119 -16.38 -8.22 18.70
N TYR A 120 -16.75 -9.16 17.82
CA TYR A 120 -16.09 -10.46 17.76
C TYR A 120 -14.59 -10.34 17.43
N ARG A 121 -14.24 -9.50 16.44
CA ARG A 121 -12.85 -9.23 16.06
C ARG A 121 -12.05 -8.54 17.16
N GLN A 122 -12.68 -7.67 17.97
CA GLN A 122 -12.04 -7.07 19.14
C GLN A 122 -11.60 -8.14 20.14
N GLY A 123 -12.46 -9.13 20.42
CA GLY A 123 -12.12 -10.28 21.27
C GLY A 123 -10.94 -11.10 20.72
N LEU A 124 -10.90 -11.33 19.40
CA LEU A 124 -9.82 -12.07 18.73
C LEU A 124 -8.49 -11.29 18.65
N GLY A 125 -8.55 -9.97 18.54
CA GLY A 125 -7.37 -9.10 18.38
C GLY A 125 -6.44 -9.15 19.58
N ILE A 126 -6.99 -9.26 20.79
CA ILE A 126 -6.22 -9.30 22.05
C ILE A 126 -5.34 -10.56 22.12
N GLN A 127 -5.89 -11.70 21.73
CA GLN A 127 -5.19 -13.00 21.77
C GLN A 127 -4.13 -13.11 20.68
N SER A 128 -4.44 -12.57 19.50
CA SER A 128 -3.51 -12.52 18.37
C SER A 128 -2.31 -11.62 18.65
N PHE A 129 -2.54 -10.47 19.30
CA PHE A 129 -1.48 -9.54 19.68
C PHE A 129 -0.47 -10.18 20.64
N TYR A 130 -0.95 -10.88 21.68
CA TYR A 130 -0.08 -11.56 22.63
C TYR A 130 0.75 -12.67 21.95
N PHE A 131 0.15 -13.51 21.12
CA PHE A 131 0.86 -14.57 20.40
C PHE A 131 1.97 -14.02 19.49
N ILE A 132 1.71 -12.89 18.84
CA ILE A 132 2.66 -12.28 17.91
C ILE A 132 3.76 -11.54 18.65
N LEU A 133 3.45 -10.82 19.73
CA LEU A 133 4.47 -10.24 20.60
C LEU A 133 5.38 -11.31 21.19
N VAL A 134 4.81 -12.39 21.72
CA VAL A 134 5.59 -13.51 22.29
C VAL A 134 6.46 -14.14 21.21
N LYS A 135 5.95 -14.39 20.01
CA LYS A 135 6.76 -14.91 18.90
C LYS A 135 7.87 -13.97 18.44
N MET A 136 7.59 -12.67 18.35
CA MET A 136 8.58 -11.67 17.94
C MET A 136 9.70 -11.55 18.98
N VAL A 137 9.35 -11.46 20.25
CA VAL A 137 10.33 -11.37 21.36
C VAL A 137 11.18 -12.64 21.45
N ILE A 138 10.56 -13.82 21.35
CA ILE A 138 11.29 -15.10 21.34
C ILE A 138 12.18 -15.21 20.10
N GLY A 139 11.70 -14.81 18.92
CA GLY A 139 12.48 -14.79 17.69
C GLY A 139 13.73 -13.92 17.82
N THR A 140 13.58 -12.71 18.34
CA THR A 140 14.69 -11.79 18.62
C THR A 140 15.68 -12.38 19.63
N LEU A 141 15.19 -12.96 20.73
CA LEU A 141 16.03 -13.61 21.73
C LEU A 141 16.86 -14.76 21.13
N ILE A 142 16.24 -15.61 20.30
CA ILE A 142 16.91 -16.73 19.64
C ILE A 142 17.95 -16.22 18.64
N VAL A 143 17.62 -15.19 17.85
CA VAL A 143 18.58 -14.58 16.91
C VAL A 143 19.78 -14.03 17.66
N HIS A 144 19.58 -13.30 18.76
CA HIS A 144 20.69 -12.77 19.56
C HIS A 144 21.53 -13.87 20.22
N ALA A 145 20.89 -14.90 20.79
CA ALA A 145 21.59 -16.02 21.41
C ALA A 145 22.40 -16.85 20.40
N LEU A 146 21.89 -17.01 19.18
CA LEU A 146 22.61 -17.67 18.10
C LEU A 146 23.71 -16.78 17.54
N ASP A 147 23.46 -15.49 17.34
CA ASP A 147 24.44 -14.52 16.86
C ASP A 147 25.66 -14.44 17.78
N GLU A 148 25.47 -14.45 19.10
CA GLU A 148 26.56 -14.52 20.07
C GLU A 148 27.39 -15.81 19.93
N LYS A 149 26.74 -16.98 19.84
CA LYS A 149 27.44 -18.26 19.68
C LYS A 149 28.12 -18.42 18.31
N VAL A 150 27.49 -17.94 17.24
CA VAL A 150 28.04 -17.97 15.87
C VAL A 150 29.21 -16.99 15.75
N ARG A 151 29.11 -15.80 16.35
CA ARG A 151 30.22 -14.83 16.44
C ARG A 151 31.42 -15.42 17.18
N ALA A 152 31.19 -16.14 18.28
CA ALA A 152 32.25 -16.82 19.02
C ALA A 152 32.87 -17.98 18.22
N TYR A 153 32.06 -18.77 17.50
CA TYR A 153 32.54 -19.91 16.72
C TYR A 153 33.33 -19.51 15.47
N TYR A 154 32.86 -18.50 14.73
CA TYR A 154 33.54 -18.05 13.50
C TYR A 154 34.57 -16.94 13.73
N ASN A 155 34.68 -16.40 14.94
CA ASN A 155 35.61 -15.33 15.35
C ASN A 155 35.94 -14.35 14.20
N LEU A 156 34.88 -13.83 13.57
CA LEU A 156 34.94 -13.04 12.33
C LEU A 156 35.71 -11.73 12.51
N GLU A 157 35.82 -11.26 13.74
CA GLU A 157 36.60 -10.09 14.13
C GLU A 157 38.10 -10.28 13.86
N ARG A 158 38.60 -11.51 14.04
CA ARG A 158 40.01 -11.87 13.76
C ARG A 158 40.30 -11.97 12.25
N LEU A 159 39.32 -12.42 11.47
CA LEU A 159 39.43 -12.51 10.00
C LEU A 159 39.38 -11.11 9.36
N TRP A 160 38.47 -10.24 9.81
CA TRP A 160 38.33 -8.89 9.27
C TRP A 160 39.51 -7.97 9.62
N THR A 161 40.11 -8.14 10.79
CA THR A 161 41.32 -7.40 11.20
C THR A 161 42.61 -7.93 10.55
N ALA A 162 42.66 -9.20 10.16
CA ALA A 162 43.78 -9.74 9.39
C ALA A 162 43.79 -9.23 7.94
N GLU A 163 42.62 -8.99 7.34
CA GLU A 163 42.50 -8.49 5.97
C GLU A 163 42.85 -7.00 5.84
N THR A 164 42.76 -6.23 6.93
CA THR A 164 43.28 -4.85 6.99
C THR A 164 44.79 -4.78 7.22
N SER A 165 45.40 -5.79 7.87
CA SER A 165 46.86 -5.90 8.05
C SER A 165 47.59 -6.33 6.77
N ASN A 166 46.98 -7.16 5.91
CA ASN A 166 47.56 -7.54 4.61
C ASN A 166 47.71 -6.37 3.62
N LYS A 167 47.06 -5.23 3.88
CA LYS A 167 47.23 -3.99 3.10
C LYS A 167 48.59 -3.32 3.33
N GLU A 168 49.27 -3.64 4.43
CA GLU A 168 50.59 -3.10 4.76
C GLU A 168 51.70 -3.88 4.03
N GLN A 169 51.59 -5.21 3.96
CA GLN A 169 52.52 -6.06 3.21
C GLN A 169 52.46 -5.83 1.69
N THR A 170 51.28 -5.48 1.16
CA THR A 170 51.10 -5.17 -0.26
C THR A 170 51.76 -3.83 -0.65
N GLN A 171 51.75 -2.83 0.23
CA GLN A 171 52.49 -1.58 -0.01
C GLN A 171 54.01 -1.76 0.01
N GLU A 172 54.55 -2.64 0.86
CA GLU A 172 55.99 -2.95 0.86
C GLU A 172 56.44 -3.71 -0.38
N LEU A 173 55.61 -4.66 -0.86
CA LEU A 173 55.85 -5.36 -2.12
C LEU A 173 55.83 -4.39 -3.31
N GLU A 174 54.83 -3.50 -3.39
CA GLU A 174 54.77 -2.49 -4.45
C GLU A 174 55.98 -1.53 -4.42
N LYS A 175 56.45 -1.10 -3.25
CA LYS A 175 57.70 -0.34 -3.11
C LYS A 175 58.93 -1.11 -3.58
N ALA A 176 58.99 -2.42 -3.30
CA ALA A 176 60.08 -3.29 -3.75
C ALA A 176 60.08 -3.45 -5.28
N PHE A 177 58.90 -3.59 -5.91
CA PHE A 177 58.79 -3.70 -7.37
C PHE A 177 59.14 -2.40 -8.11
N VAL A 178 58.86 -1.22 -7.52
CA VAL A 178 59.29 0.07 -8.09
C VAL A 178 60.82 0.21 -8.10
N LYS A 179 61.51 -0.34 -7.08
CA LYS A 179 62.98 -0.27 -6.96
C LYS A 179 63.73 -1.19 -7.94
N VAL A 180 63.07 -2.19 -8.52
CA VAL A 180 63.68 -3.23 -9.39
C VAL A 180 63.50 -2.96 -10.90
N ARG A 181 62.82 -1.89 -11.33
CA ARG A 181 62.78 -1.54 -12.77
C ARG A 181 64.18 -1.16 -13.28
N ARG A 182 64.74 -1.97 -14.19
CA ARG A 182 66.02 -1.70 -14.89
C ARG A 182 65.95 -0.38 -15.67
N LYS A 183 66.97 0.49 -15.51
CA LYS A 183 67.19 1.68 -16.35
C LYS A 183 67.39 1.25 -17.81
N ASN A 184 66.52 1.72 -18.70
CA ASN A 184 66.66 1.50 -20.15
C ASN A 184 67.79 2.39 -20.71
N ASN A 185 68.96 1.81 -20.97
CA ASN A 185 70.03 2.43 -21.74
C ASN A 185 69.98 1.95 -23.18
N SER A 186 69.19 2.61 -24.03
CA SER A 186 69.26 2.44 -25.48
C SER A 186 69.42 3.79 -26.17
N LYS A 187 70.67 4.27 -26.28
CA LYS A 187 71.09 5.19 -27.34
C LYS A 187 71.99 4.40 -28.30
N LYS A 188 71.52 4.13 -29.51
CA LYS A 188 72.33 3.70 -30.66
C LYS A 188 72.53 4.91 -31.58
N PRO A 189 73.74 5.21 -32.07
CA PRO A 189 73.89 5.92 -33.32
C PRO A 189 73.90 4.94 -34.50
N VAL A 190 73.30 5.41 -35.58
CA VAL A 190 73.07 4.76 -36.88
C VAL A 190 74.39 4.60 -37.64
N GLN A 191 74.60 3.44 -38.27
CA GLN A 191 75.60 3.27 -39.34
C GLN A 191 74.96 3.67 -40.68
N SER A 192 75.64 4.56 -41.42
CA SER A 192 75.38 4.83 -42.83
C SER A 192 76.63 4.44 -43.60
N ASN A 193 76.48 3.53 -44.57
CA ASN A 193 77.52 3.10 -45.49
C ASN A 193 77.89 4.22 -46.49
N GLY A 194 79.16 4.26 -46.87
CA GLY A 194 79.77 5.06 -47.93
C GLY A 194 81.25 4.76 -47.99
#